data_AF-A0A2A5Y3Y2-F1
#
_entry.id   AF-A0A2A5Y3Y2-F1
#
_cell.length_a   1.000
_cell.length_b   1.000
_cell.length_c   1.000
_cell.angle_alpha   90.00
_cell.angle_beta   90.00
_cell.angle_gamma   90.00
#
_symmetry.space_group_name_H-M   'P 1'
#
loop_
_entity.id
_entity.type
_entity.pdbx_description
1 polymer ?
#
loop_
_entity_poly.entity_id
_entity_poly.type
_entity_poly.pdbx_seq_one_letter_code
_entity_poly.pdbx_strand_id
1 'polypeptide(L)'
;MKSKVKPSILLNWYDQNARTMPWRIGPTDRMAGILPNPYHVWLSEIMLQQTTVATVKSYFIKFVKKWPTLEKLAQADENEITGAWAGLGYYARARNLLRCAKIVKSEYDGKFPTDYNTLITLPGVGPYTAGAIAAIAYDKNEVVVDGNVERVVSRLFNIQTPLPNSKGEITEIARSLTPKVRPGDYAQAVMDLGATVCTPVAPKCLLCPLEQQCLANKNGSANLVPFKLKKKKKPTRKGFIYIVKRVDQAFLLERRPAKG
;
A
#
# COMPACT_ATOMS: atom_id res chain seq x y z
N MET A 1 -21.78 -9.66 -19.52
CA MET A 1 -22.14 -10.65 -18.49
C MET A 1 -21.79 -10.05 -17.13
N LYS A 2 -22.76 -9.62 -16.32
CA LYS A 2 -22.47 -9.08 -14.97
C LYS A 2 -21.85 -10.22 -14.16
N SER A 3 -20.58 -10.07 -13.78
CA SER A 3 -19.87 -11.04 -12.96
C SER A 3 -20.62 -11.28 -11.65
N LYS A 4 -20.86 -12.55 -11.30
CA LYS A 4 -21.52 -12.97 -10.05
C LYS A 4 -20.58 -12.90 -8.84
N VAL A 5 -19.50 -12.12 -8.88
CA VAL A 5 -18.57 -12.00 -7.74
C VAL A 5 -19.31 -11.35 -6.58
N LYS A 6 -19.34 -12.03 -5.43
CA LYS A 6 -20.05 -11.57 -4.22
C LYS A 6 -19.02 -11.07 -3.21
N PRO A 7 -18.95 -9.77 -2.91
CA PRO A 7 -18.00 -9.23 -1.93
C PRO A 7 -18.11 -9.86 -0.55
N SER A 8 -19.31 -10.30 -0.15
CA SER A 8 -19.57 -10.98 1.11
C SER A 8 -18.79 -12.29 1.28
N ILE A 9 -18.53 -13.03 0.20
CA ILE A 9 -17.74 -14.27 0.27
C ILE A 9 -16.30 -13.95 0.70
N LEU A 10 -15.73 -12.88 0.15
CA LEU A 10 -14.38 -12.45 0.50
C LEU A 10 -14.32 -11.86 1.92
N LEU A 11 -15.34 -11.11 2.34
CA LEU A 11 -15.43 -10.58 3.71
C LEU A 11 -15.52 -11.72 4.73
N ASN A 12 -16.35 -12.74 4.49
CA ASN A 12 -16.43 -13.91 5.38
C ASN A 12 -15.09 -14.64 5.50
N TRP A 13 -14.35 -14.77 4.39
CA TRP A 13 -13.00 -15.33 4.42
C TRP A 13 -12.05 -14.43 5.24
N TYR A 14 -12.12 -13.12 5.06
CA TYR A 14 -11.29 -12.16 5.79
C TYR A 14 -11.53 -12.19 7.30
N ASP A 15 -12.79 -12.34 7.73
CA ASP A 15 -13.16 -12.45 9.15
C ASP A 15 -12.41 -13.58 9.88
N GLN A 16 -12.02 -14.63 9.16
CA GLN A 16 -11.30 -15.78 9.70
C GLN A 16 -9.79 -15.77 9.37
N ASN A 17 -9.37 -15.05 8.33
CA ASN A 17 -8.02 -15.16 7.75
C ASN A 17 -7.25 -13.83 7.74
N ALA A 18 -7.80 -12.76 8.30
CA ALA A 18 -7.16 -11.45 8.34
C ALA A 18 -5.77 -11.53 8.98
N ARG A 19 -4.76 -10.97 8.30
CA ARG A 19 -3.39 -10.95 8.84
C ARG A 19 -3.24 -9.87 9.90
N THR A 20 -2.62 -10.24 11.02
CA THR A 20 -2.23 -9.29 12.06
C THR A 20 -0.99 -8.49 11.66
N MET A 21 -1.13 -7.15 11.68
CA MET A 21 -0.04 -6.21 11.45
C MET A 21 -0.14 -5.03 12.42
N PRO A 22 0.99 -4.43 12.87
CA PRO A 22 0.98 -3.40 13.92
C PRO A 22 0.16 -2.14 13.61
N TRP A 23 -0.12 -1.88 12.33
CA TRP A 23 -0.88 -0.72 11.85
C TRP A 23 -2.35 -1.04 11.52
N ARG A 24 -2.77 -2.31 11.61
CA ARG A 24 -4.12 -2.75 11.27
C ARG A 24 -4.94 -2.99 12.51
N ILE A 25 -6.22 -2.66 12.40
CA ILE A 25 -7.27 -3.17 13.27
C ILE A 25 -7.94 -4.32 12.53
N GLY A 26 -8.04 -5.48 13.18
CA GLY A 26 -8.64 -6.67 12.58
C GLY A 26 -10.16 -6.58 12.48
N PRO A 27 -10.81 -7.46 11.70
CA PRO A 27 -12.27 -7.45 11.54
C PRO A 27 -13.03 -7.61 12.86
N THR A 28 -12.55 -8.47 13.77
CA THR A 28 -13.14 -8.65 15.11
C THR A 28 -13.13 -7.37 15.93
N ASP A 29 -11.98 -6.70 16.02
CA ASP A 29 -11.84 -5.43 16.75
C ASP A 29 -12.67 -4.32 16.10
N ARG A 30 -12.73 -4.30 14.77
CA ARG A 30 -13.54 -3.34 14.01
C ARG A 30 -15.03 -3.52 14.28
N MET A 31 -15.51 -4.77 14.35
CA MET A 31 -16.89 -5.10 14.73
C MET A 31 -17.20 -4.70 16.19
N ALA A 32 -16.18 -4.69 17.06
CA ALA A 32 -16.29 -4.19 18.43
C ALA A 32 -16.24 -2.64 18.53
N GLY A 33 -16.19 -1.93 17.40
CA GLY A 33 -16.19 -0.47 17.35
C GLY A 33 -14.80 0.18 17.45
N ILE A 34 -13.72 -0.61 17.42
CA ILE A 34 -12.36 -0.07 17.39
C ILE A 34 -12.06 0.40 15.98
N LEU A 35 -11.80 1.70 15.82
CA LEU A 35 -11.51 2.29 14.52
C LEU A 35 -10.00 2.30 14.22
N PRO A 36 -9.59 2.07 12.96
CA PRO A 36 -8.20 2.24 12.56
C PRO A 36 -7.74 3.69 12.76
N ASN A 37 -6.55 3.86 13.33
CA ASN A 37 -5.94 5.19 13.46
C ASN A 37 -5.47 5.69 12.07
N PRO A 38 -6.01 6.80 11.53
CA PRO A 38 -5.62 7.33 10.22
C PRO A 38 -4.12 7.62 10.09
N TYR A 39 -3.47 8.06 11.17
CA TYR A 39 -2.01 8.27 11.22
C TYR A 39 -1.26 6.96 10.98
N HIS A 40 -1.69 5.87 11.62
CA HIS A 40 -1.07 4.55 11.46
C HIS A 40 -1.28 3.97 10.07
N VAL A 41 -2.51 4.09 9.54
CA VAL A 41 -2.85 3.67 8.17
C VAL A 41 -1.95 4.41 7.19
N TRP A 42 -1.98 5.74 7.17
CA TRP A 42 -1.15 6.55 6.27
C TRP A 42 0.34 6.23 6.38
N LEU A 43 0.90 6.20 7.60
CA LEU A 43 2.32 5.93 7.82
C LEU A 43 2.72 4.56 7.24
N SER A 44 1.91 3.53 7.50
CA SER A 44 2.17 2.19 6.98
C SER A 44 2.08 2.14 5.45
N GLU A 45 1.10 2.82 4.85
CA GLU A 45 0.93 2.85 3.40
C GLU A 45 2.10 3.56 2.70
N ILE A 46 2.63 4.65 3.27
CA ILE A 46 3.84 5.30 2.74
C ILE A 46 5.05 4.36 2.88
N MET A 47 5.20 3.67 4.01
CA MET A 47 6.29 2.72 4.21
C MET A 47 6.23 1.51 3.27
N LEU A 48 5.03 0.98 2.99
CA LEU A 48 4.81 -0.20 2.15
C LEU A 48 5.03 0.05 0.65
N GLN A 49 5.14 1.31 0.22
CA GLN A 49 5.51 1.63 -1.15
C GLN A 49 6.87 1.02 -1.51
N GLN A 50 6.87 0.02 -2.40
CA GLN A 50 8.08 -0.69 -2.85
C GLN A 50 8.91 -1.31 -1.71
N THR A 51 8.28 -1.62 -0.57
CA THR A 51 8.94 -2.23 0.60
C THR A 51 8.10 -3.40 1.11
N THR A 52 8.73 -4.47 1.58
CA THR A 52 7.99 -5.66 2.04
C THR A 52 7.35 -5.45 3.41
N VAL A 53 6.23 -6.13 3.67
CA VAL A 53 5.57 -6.10 4.99
C VAL A 53 6.53 -6.49 6.12
N ALA A 54 7.36 -7.52 5.92
CA ALA A 54 8.30 -8.00 6.93
C ALA A 54 9.30 -6.91 7.33
N THR A 55 9.85 -6.17 6.36
CA THR A 55 10.72 -5.02 6.62
C THR A 55 9.94 -3.92 7.34
N VAL A 56 8.77 -3.52 6.83
CA VAL A 56 7.99 -2.40 7.38
C VAL A 56 7.55 -2.63 8.83
N LYS A 57 7.25 -3.87 9.24
CA LYS A 57 6.86 -4.20 10.64
C LYS A 57 7.81 -3.61 11.68
N SER A 58 9.12 -3.83 11.52
CA SER A 58 10.10 -3.36 12.51
C SER A 58 10.28 -1.84 12.49
N TYR A 59 10.24 -1.21 11.31
CA TYR A 59 10.34 0.24 11.16
C TYR A 59 9.11 0.94 11.72
N PHE A 60 7.92 0.44 11.40
CA PHE A 60 6.67 1.00 11.88
C PHE A 60 6.64 1.07 13.41
N ILE A 61 6.95 -0.04 14.09
CA ILE A 61 6.99 -0.11 15.57
C ILE A 61 7.96 0.93 16.15
N LYS A 62 9.17 1.05 15.57
CA LYS A 62 10.15 2.04 16.00
C LYS A 62 9.67 3.47 15.75
N PHE A 63 9.04 3.73 14.60
CA PHE A 63 8.50 5.04 14.23
C PHE A 63 7.40 5.48 15.18
N VAL A 64 6.38 4.66 15.40
CA VAL A 64 5.27 5.03 16.30
C VAL A 64 5.70 5.07 17.77
N LYS A 65 6.75 4.33 18.16
CA LYS A 65 7.35 4.50 19.49
C LYS A 65 8.03 5.87 19.64
N LYS A 66 8.76 6.32 18.61
CA LYS A 66 9.46 7.62 18.64
C LYS A 66 8.52 8.80 18.44
N TRP A 67 7.52 8.66 17.56
CA TRP A 67 6.50 9.65 17.26
C TRP A 67 5.11 9.02 17.40
N PRO A 68 4.56 8.96 18.63
CA PRO A 68 3.28 8.29 18.89
C PRO A 68 2.06 8.93 18.22
N THR A 69 2.16 10.21 17.87
CA THR A 69 1.08 10.95 17.24
C THR A 69 1.58 11.72 16.02
N LEU A 70 0.65 12.11 15.16
CA LEU A 70 0.94 12.94 14.01
C LEU A 70 1.59 14.26 14.41
N GLU A 71 1.13 14.88 15.51
CA GLU A 71 1.64 16.17 16.00
C GLU A 71 3.09 16.07 16.44
N LYS A 72 3.48 14.94 17.04
CA LYS A 72 4.87 14.64 17.41
C LYS A 72 5.71 14.39 16.16
N LEU A 73 5.19 13.67 15.17
CA LEU A 73 5.89 13.48 13.89
C LEU A 73 6.11 14.82 13.18
N ALA A 74 5.10 15.70 13.16
CA ALA A 74 5.17 17.01 12.52
C ALA A 74 6.17 17.99 13.17
N GLN A 75 6.51 17.76 14.46
CA GLN A 75 7.53 18.54 15.18
C GLN A 75 8.96 18.08 14.89
N ALA A 76 9.13 16.88 14.30
CA ALA A 76 10.46 16.35 14.02
C ALA A 76 11.21 17.20 12.99
N ASP A 77 12.54 17.19 13.09
CA ASP A 77 13.38 17.72 12.02
C ASP A 77 13.60 16.69 10.90
N GLU A 78 14.06 17.17 9.75
CA GLU A 78 14.26 16.32 8.57
C GLU A 78 15.38 15.28 8.78
N ASN A 79 16.41 15.59 9.57
CA ASN A 79 17.53 14.69 9.83
C ASN A 79 17.09 13.51 10.71
N GLU A 80 16.26 13.76 11.72
CA GLU A 80 15.68 12.71 12.56
C GLU A 80 14.81 11.74 11.75
N ILE A 81 13.94 12.28 10.88
CA ILE A 81 13.08 11.47 10.01
C ILE A 81 13.94 10.67 9.03
N THR A 82 14.93 11.30 8.39
CA THR A 82 15.83 10.64 7.45
C THR A 82 16.65 9.54 8.12
N GLY A 83 17.15 9.78 9.34
CA GLY A 83 17.87 8.81 10.14
C GLY A 83 17.01 7.61 10.53
N ALA A 84 15.77 7.84 10.98
CA ALA A 84 14.83 6.76 11.27
C ALA A 84 14.40 5.97 10.02
N TRP A 85 14.35 6.63 8.85
CA TRP A 85 13.99 6.03 7.56
C TRP A 85 15.17 5.28 6.89
N ALA A 86 16.38 5.40 7.42
CA ALA A 86 17.57 4.81 6.84
C ALA A 86 17.40 3.29 6.69
N GLY A 87 17.51 2.79 5.44
CA GLY A 87 17.31 1.38 5.11
C GLY A 87 15.97 1.04 4.45
N LEU A 88 14.95 1.92 4.52
CA LEU A 88 13.69 1.73 3.78
C LEU A 88 13.79 2.11 2.30
N GLY A 89 14.82 2.86 1.90
CA GLY A 89 14.99 3.35 0.54
C GLY A 89 13.94 4.41 0.13
N TYR A 90 14.11 4.96 -1.08
CA TYR A 90 13.24 6.02 -1.63
C TYR A 90 13.01 7.20 -0.66
N TYR A 91 14.08 7.86 -0.23
CA TYR A 91 14.07 8.92 0.79
C TYR A 91 13.18 10.13 0.48
N ALA A 92 12.76 10.31 -0.78
CA ALA A 92 11.72 11.28 -1.11
C ALA A 92 10.40 11.01 -0.36
N ARG A 93 10.09 9.74 -0.05
CA ARG A 93 8.96 9.36 0.80
C ARG A 93 9.09 9.93 2.21
N ALA A 94 10.27 9.83 2.82
CA ALA A 94 10.52 10.36 4.17
C ALA A 94 10.33 11.88 4.22
N ARG A 95 10.84 12.60 3.22
CA ARG A 95 10.67 14.06 3.12
C ARG A 95 9.21 14.46 2.90
N ASN A 96 8.52 13.77 1.99
CA ASN A 96 7.09 14.02 1.74
C ASN A 96 6.23 13.65 2.96
N LEU A 97 6.59 12.59 3.69
CA LEU A 97 5.94 12.18 4.93
C LEU A 97 5.96 13.32 5.96
N LEU A 98 7.15 13.89 6.22
CA LEU A 98 7.28 15.01 7.17
C LEU A 98 6.51 16.24 6.68
N ARG A 99 6.61 16.59 5.39
CA ARG A 99 5.87 17.72 4.81
C ARG A 99 4.36 17.54 4.95
N CYS A 100 3.85 16.35 4.65
CA CYS A 100 2.45 16.01 4.81
C CYS A 100 2.01 16.08 6.28
N ALA A 101 2.79 15.53 7.21
CA ALA A 101 2.47 15.63 8.64
C ALA A 101 2.36 17.09 9.11
N LYS A 102 3.26 17.96 8.66
CA LYS A 102 3.22 19.39 8.96
C LYS A 102 1.96 20.07 8.42
N ILE A 103 1.59 19.78 7.16
CA ILE A 103 0.35 20.32 6.54
C ILE A 103 -0.88 19.82 7.28
N VAL A 104 -0.99 18.52 7.56
CA VAL A 104 -2.16 17.96 8.26
C VAL A 104 -2.28 18.55 9.67
N LYS A 105 -1.16 18.79 10.36
CA LYS A 105 -1.17 19.50 11.64
C LYS A 105 -1.67 20.95 11.51
N SER A 106 -1.16 21.72 10.55
CA SER A 106 -1.45 23.15 10.45
C SER A 106 -2.79 23.49 9.81
N GLU A 107 -3.17 22.76 8.76
CA GLU A 107 -4.35 23.08 7.93
C GLU A 107 -5.58 22.24 8.31
N TYR A 108 -5.38 21.12 9.00
CA TYR A 108 -6.44 20.17 9.33
C TYR A 108 -6.47 19.76 10.82
N ASP A 109 -5.87 20.58 11.70
CA ASP A 109 -5.88 20.39 13.15
C ASP A 109 -5.42 18.98 13.60
N GLY A 110 -4.39 18.46 12.92
CA GLY A 110 -3.82 17.13 13.21
C GLY A 110 -4.68 15.95 12.75
N LYS A 111 -5.81 16.19 12.06
CA LYS A 111 -6.73 15.15 11.61
C LYS A 111 -6.64 14.99 10.10
N PHE A 112 -6.43 13.76 9.63
CA PHE A 112 -6.46 13.50 8.19
C PHE A 112 -7.85 13.81 7.61
N PRO A 113 -7.94 14.49 6.46
CA PRO A 113 -9.19 14.63 5.72
C PRO A 113 -9.83 13.26 5.46
N THR A 114 -11.16 13.22 5.40
CA THR A 114 -11.89 11.94 5.22
C THR A 114 -12.23 11.67 3.76
N ASP A 115 -12.19 12.68 2.89
CA ASP A 115 -12.55 12.57 1.48
C ASP A 115 -11.33 12.36 0.58
N TYR A 116 -11.52 11.55 -0.46
CA TYR A 116 -10.47 11.20 -1.41
C TYR A 116 -9.86 12.43 -2.11
N ASN A 117 -10.70 13.39 -2.50
CA ASN A 117 -10.29 14.55 -3.31
C ASN A 117 -9.37 15.50 -2.54
N THR A 118 -9.54 15.61 -1.23
CA THR A 118 -8.64 16.36 -0.36
C THR A 118 -7.42 15.53 0.00
N LEU A 119 -7.58 14.24 0.30
CA LEU A 119 -6.44 13.36 0.62
C LEU A 119 -5.40 13.32 -0.49
N ILE A 120 -5.81 13.27 -1.76
CA ILE A 120 -4.88 13.19 -2.90
C ILE A 120 -4.05 14.47 -3.13
N THR A 121 -4.42 15.60 -2.55
CA THR A 121 -3.62 16.84 -2.66
C THR A 121 -2.44 16.85 -1.69
N LEU A 122 -2.44 15.97 -0.69
CA LEU A 122 -1.40 15.93 0.34
C LEU A 122 -0.06 15.41 -0.23
N PRO A 123 1.08 15.95 0.24
CA PRO A 123 2.40 15.54 -0.26
C PRO A 123 2.66 14.03 -0.10
N GLY A 124 3.02 13.37 -1.20
CA GLY A 124 3.33 11.94 -1.19
C GLY A 124 2.10 11.01 -1.12
N VAL A 125 0.89 11.57 -1.10
CA VAL A 125 -0.37 10.82 -1.17
C VAL A 125 -0.81 10.74 -2.64
N GLY A 126 -0.67 9.56 -3.24
CA GLY A 126 -1.19 9.29 -4.59
C GLY A 126 -2.58 8.65 -4.57
N PRO A 127 -3.16 8.34 -5.75
CA PRO A 127 -4.50 7.72 -5.86
C PRO A 127 -4.68 6.50 -4.95
N TYR A 128 -3.69 5.60 -4.92
CA TYR A 128 -3.70 4.42 -4.06
C TYR A 128 -3.79 4.79 -2.58
N THR A 129 -2.90 5.66 -2.10
CA THR A 129 -2.81 6.03 -0.67
C THR A 129 -4.05 6.82 -0.23
N ALA A 130 -4.57 7.71 -1.09
CA ALA A 130 -5.81 8.45 -0.81
C ALA A 130 -7.00 7.49 -0.65
N GLY A 131 -7.18 6.56 -1.59
CA GLY A 131 -8.21 5.52 -1.50
C GLY A 131 -8.03 4.62 -0.28
N ALA A 132 -6.79 4.23 0.04
CA ALA A 132 -6.48 3.39 1.19
C ALA A 132 -6.84 4.09 2.52
N ILE A 133 -6.49 5.36 2.70
CA ILE A 133 -6.86 6.11 3.90
C ILE A 133 -8.38 6.26 3.99
N ALA A 134 -9.03 6.72 2.91
CA ALA A 134 -10.47 6.95 2.89
C ALA A 134 -11.27 5.68 3.18
N ALA A 135 -10.91 4.55 2.56
CA ALA A 135 -11.58 3.28 2.77
C ALA A 135 -11.22 2.65 4.12
N ILE A 136 -9.92 2.51 4.43
CA ILE A 136 -9.49 1.73 5.60
C ILE A 136 -9.74 2.51 6.88
N ALA A 137 -9.37 3.79 6.95
CA ALA A 137 -9.49 4.56 8.19
C ALA A 137 -10.89 5.13 8.42
N TYR A 138 -11.63 5.42 7.35
CA TYR A 138 -12.91 6.15 7.43
C TYR A 138 -14.11 5.44 6.82
N ASP A 139 -13.95 4.19 6.35
CA ASP A 139 -15.01 3.39 5.70
C ASP A 139 -15.76 4.15 4.59
N LYS A 140 -15.07 5.07 3.90
CA LYS A 140 -15.61 5.65 2.68
C LYS A 140 -15.63 4.59 1.59
N ASN A 141 -16.66 4.65 0.75
CA ASN A 141 -16.78 3.75 -0.40
C ASN A 141 -15.81 4.19 -1.51
N GLU A 142 -14.53 3.95 -1.26
CA GLU A 142 -13.43 4.26 -2.17
C GLU A 142 -12.75 2.97 -2.63
N VAL A 143 -12.29 2.97 -3.89
CA VAL A 143 -11.59 1.83 -4.47
C VAL A 143 -10.10 1.94 -4.16
N VAL A 144 -9.52 0.84 -3.68
CA VAL A 144 -8.09 0.73 -3.41
C VAL A 144 -7.49 -0.22 -4.42
N VAL A 145 -6.59 0.26 -5.29
CA VAL A 145 -5.97 -0.56 -6.35
C VAL A 145 -4.46 -0.54 -6.21
N ASP A 146 -3.90 -1.61 -5.64
CA ASP A 146 -2.47 -1.92 -5.66
C ASP A 146 -2.17 -3.09 -6.62
N GLY A 147 -0.90 -3.53 -6.67
CA GLY A 147 -0.52 -4.68 -7.49
C GLY A 147 -1.17 -6.01 -7.07
N ASN A 148 -1.67 -6.14 -5.84
CA ASN A 148 -2.44 -7.31 -5.39
C ASN A 148 -3.85 -7.27 -5.97
N VAL A 149 -4.53 -6.13 -5.84
CA VAL A 149 -5.87 -5.89 -6.39
C VAL A 149 -5.85 -5.98 -7.90
N GLU A 150 -4.88 -5.37 -8.58
CA GLU A 150 -4.70 -5.49 -10.04
C GLU A 150 -4.69 -6.97 -10.45
N ARG A 151 -3.89 -7.80 -9.78
CA ARG A 151 -3.78 -9.22 -10.08
C ARG A 151 -5.06 -10.00 -9.79
N VAL A 152 -5.68 -9.79 -8.63
CA VAL A 152 -6.91 -10.49 -8.24
C VAL A 152 -8.03 -10.16 -9.22
N VAL A 153 -8.25 -8.87 -9.50
CA VAL A 153 -9.31 -8.41 -10.41
C VAL A 153 -9.06 -8.88 -11.84
N SER A 154 -7.82 -8.75 -12.35
CA SER A 154 -7.49 -9.26 -13.69
C SER A 154 -7.77 -10.76 -13.82
N ARG A 155 -7.47 -11.57 -12.79
CA ARG A 155 -7.73 -13.02 -12.82
C ARG A 155 -9.22 -13.35 -12.69
N LEU A 156 -9.94 -12.68 -11.78
CA LEU A 156 -11.38 -12.89 -11.62
C LEU A 156 -12.14 -12.69 -12.93
N PHE A 157 -11.74 -11.68 -13.72
CA PHE A 157 -12.40 -11.32 -14.97
C PHE A 157 -11.66 -11.79 -16.23
N ASN A 158 -10.56 -12.53 -16.07
CA ASN A 158 -9.68 -12.97 -17.15
C ASN A 158 -9.32 -11.85 -18.14
N ILE A 159 -8.91 -10.68 -17.62
CA ILE A 159 -8.57 -9.50 -18.43
C ILE A 159 -7.37 -9.82 -19.34
N GLN A 160 -7.59 -9.73 -20.66
CA GLN A 160 -6.59 -10.03 -21.68
C GLN A 160 -5.65 -8.85 -21.96
N THR A 161 -6.13 -7.62 -21.72
CA THR A 161 -5.35 -6.39 -21.95
C THR A 161 -4.12 -6.34 -21.02
N PRO A 162 -2.89 -6.23 -21.56
CA PRO A 162 -1.68 -6.20 -20.74
C PRO A 162 -1.55 -4.94 -19.88
N LEU A 163 -0.95 -5.08 -18.70
CA LEU A 163 -0.52 -3.94 -17.89
C LEU A 163 0.61 -3.17 -18.58
N PRO A 164 0.62 -1.82 -18.53
CA PRO A 164 -0.27 -0.97 -17.73
C PRO A 164 -1.58 -0.53 -18.43
N ASN A 165 -1.85 -0.99 -19.67
CA ASN A 165 -2.98 -0.50 -20.47
C ASN A 165 -4.34 -0.89 -19.87
N SER A 166 -4.41 -1.97 -19.09
CA SER A 166 -5.63 -2.41 -18.39
C SER A 166 -5.94 -1.69 -17.08
N LYS A 167 -5.12 -0.74 -16.62
CA LYS A 167 -5.32 -0.10 -15.30
C LYS A 167 -6.69 0.58 -15.14
N GLY A 168 -7.18 1.25 -16.19
CA GLY A 168 -8.49 1.89 -16.18
C GLY A 168 -9.63 0.88 -16.04
N GLU A 169 -9.61 -0.18 -16.87
CA GLU A 169 -10.57 -1.28 -16.84
C GLU A 169 -10.58 -2.00 -15.48
N ILE A 170 -9.40 -2.32 -14.94
CA ILE A 170 -9.23 -2.93 -13.62
C ILE A 170 -9.85 -2.05 -12.53
N THR A 171 -9.60 -0.74 -12.58
CA THR A 171 -10.10 0.19 -11.56
C THR A 171 -11.63 0.27 -11.58
N GLU A 172 -12.23 0.31 -12.76
CA GLU A 172 -13.69 0.34 -12.90
C GLU A 172 -14.35 -0.95 -12.41
N ILE A 173 -13.77 -2.11 -12.76
CA ILE A 173 -14.24 -3.39 -12.24
C ILE A 173 -14.08 -3.44 -10.72
N ALA A 174 -12.90 -3.07 -10.19
CA ALA A 174 -12.65 -3.05 -8.75
C ALA A 174 -13.66 -2.17 -8.01
N ARG A 175 -13.97 -0.98 -8.55
CA ARG A 175 -14.97 -0.06 -8.02
C ARG A 175 -16.36 -0.70 -7.99
N SER A 176 -16.75 -1.41 -9.05
CA SER A 176 -18.04 -2.11 -9.10
C SER A 176 -18.17 -3.24 -8.08
N LEU A 177 -17.04 -3.79 -7.61
CA LEU A 177 -17.00 -4.83 -6.59
C LEU A 177 -16.90 -4.28 -5.15
N THR A 178 -16.47 -3.03 -4.97
CA THR A 178 -16.35 -2.45 -3.63
C THR A 178 -17.73 -2.38 -2.96
N PRO A 179 -17.93 -3.07 -1.83
CA PRO A 179 -19.21 -3.07 -1.15
C PRO A 179 -19.45 -1.73 -0.44
N LYS A 180 -20.72 -1.35 -0.27
CA LYS A 180 -21.12 -0.18 0.53
C LYS A 180 -20.91 -0.40 2.04
N VAL A 181 -20.89 -1.65 2.48
CA VAL A 181 -20.74 -2.06 3.89
C VAL A 181 -19.35 -2.65 4.05
N ARG A 182 -18.59 -2.15 5.04
CA ARG A 182 -17.19 -2.53 5.33
C ARG A 182 -16.23 -2.38 4.12
N PRO A 183 -16.24 -1.25 3.38
CA PRO A 183 -15.31 -1.06 2.25
C PRO A 183 -13.84 -1.12 2.68
N GLY A 184 -13.51 -0.66 3.89
CA GLY A 184 -12.15 -0.73 4.44
C GLY A 184 -11.66 -2.16 4.67
N ASP A 185 -12.52 -3.03 5.19
CA ASP A 185 -12.19 -4.46 5.34
C ASP A 185 -12.12 -5.16 3.99
N TYR A 186 -13.02 -4.83 3.06
CA TYR A 186 -12.99 -5.40 1.72
C TYR A 186 -11.67 -5.06 1.00
N ALA A 187 -11.21 -3.81 1.07
CA ALA A 187 -9.92 -3.41 0.50
C ALA A 187 -8.77 -4.24 1.08
N GLN A 188 -8.73 -4.41 2.40
CA GLN A 188 -7.72 -5.22 3.08
C GLN A 188 -7.85 -6.71 2.74
N ALA A 189 -9.06 -7.23 2.58
CA ALA A 189 -9.33 -8.60 2.21
C ALA A 189 -8.81 -8.94 0.81
N VAL A 190 -9.01 -8.05 -0.18
CA VAL A 190 -8.47 -8.24 -1.53
C VAL A 190 -6.93 -8.21 -1.51
N MET A 191 -6.34 -7.30 -0.74
CA MET A 191 -4.88 -7.25 -0.55
C MET A 191 -4.34 -8.52 0.10
N ASP A 192 -4.99 -9.03 1.14
CA ASP A 192 -4.59 -10.26 1.85
C ASP A 192 -4.75 -11.49 0.97
N LEU A 193 -5.86 -11.59 0.23
CA LEU A 193 -6.08 -12.63 -0.76
C LEU A 193 -4.97 -12.63 -1.82
N GLY A 194 -4.66 -11.47 -2.39
CA GLY A 194 -3.57 -11.33 -3.36
C GLY A 194 -2.21 -11.71 -2.77
N ALA A 195 -1.93 -11.31 -1.53
CA ALA A 195 -0.65 -11.56 -0.89
C ALA A 195 -0.42 -13.04 -0.51
N THR A 196 -1.48 -13.79 -0.18
CA THR A 196 -1.33 -15.12 0.47
C THR A 196 -1.90 -16.29 -0.33
N VAL A 197 -2.90 -16.07 -1.17
CA VAL A 197 -3.62 -17.12 -1.91
C VAL A 197 -3.46 -16.90 -3.42
N CYS A 198 -3.88 -15.75 -3.93
CA CYS A 198 -3.80 -15.38 -5.33
C CYS A 198 -2.41 -14.79 -5.63
N THR A 199 -1.35 -15.56 -5.37
CA THR A 199 0.05 -15.13 -5.48
C THR A 199 0.50 -14.95 -6.94
N PRO A 200 1.56 -14.16 -7.21
CA PRO A 200 2.05 -13.93 -8.57
C PRO A 200 2.42 -15.21 -9.32
N VAL A 201 3.04 -16.16 -8.62
CA VAL A 201 3.44 -17.47 -9.14
C VAL A 201 2.71 -18.55 -8.33
N ALA A 202 2.19 -19.57 -9.02
CA ALA A 202 1.52 -20.72 -8.43
C ALA A 202 0.41 -20.31 -7.41
N PRO A 203 -0.65 -19.60 -7.85
CA PRO A 203 -1.74 -19.24 -6.96
C PRO A 203 -2.43 -20.49 -6.42
N LYS A 204 -2.81 -20.45 -5.14
CA LYS A 204 -3.46 -21.55 -4.42
C LYS A 204 -4.96 -21.55 -4.72
N CYS A 205 -5.34 -21.73 -5.99
CA CYS A 205 -6.73 -21.59 -6.44
C CYS A 205 -7.71 -22.47 -5.66
N LEU A 206 -7.33 -23.70 -5.31
CA LEU A 206 -8.16 -24.62 -4.52
C LEU A 206 -8.49 -24.09 -3.09
N LEU A 207 -7.69 -23.17 -2.57
CA LEU A 207 -7.90 -22.52 -1.27
C LEU A 207 -8.55 -21.13 -1.41
N CYS A 208 -8.86 -20.69 -2.63
CA CYS A 208 -9.37 -19.35 -2.88
C CYS A 208 -10.88 -19.29 -2.60
N PRO A 209 -11.37 -18.37 -1.75
CA PRO A 209 -12.80 -18.22 -1.51
C PRO A 209 -13.58 -17.81 -2.77
N LEU A 210 -12.91 -17.25 -3.78
CA LEU A 210 -13.51 -16.80 -5.04
C LEU A 210 -13.25 -17.77 -6.20
N GLU A 211 -12.78 -18.98 -5.93
CA GLU A 211 -12.41 -19.99 -6.95
C GLU A 211 -13.53 -20.21 -7.99
N GLN A 212 -14.76 -20.47 -7.53
CA GLN A 212 -15.94 -20.68 -8.37
C GLN A 212 -16.35 -19.47 -9.22
N GLN A 213 -15.87 -18.28 -8.86
CA GLN A 213 -16.18 -17.01 -9.53
C GLN A 213 -15.04 -16.53 -10.43
N CYS A 214 -13.89 -17.22 -10.43
CA CYS A 214 -12.68 -16.79 -11.11
C CYS A 214 -12.63 -17.32 -12.56
N LEU A 215 -12.76 -16.42 -13.54
CA LEU A 215 -12.69 -16.79 -14.96
C LEU A 215 -11.31 -17.30 -15.37
N ALA A 216 -10.22 -16.71 -14.86
CA ALA A 216 -8.88 -17.20 -15.19
C ALA A 216 -8.59 -18.58 -14.60
N ASN A 217 -9.22 -18.94 -13.46
CA ASN A 217 -9.11 -20.30 -12.94
C ASN A 217 -9.81 -21.31 -13.85
N LYS A 218 -11.06 -21.02 -14.23
CA LYS A 218 -11.86 -21.86 -15.14
C LYS A 218 -11.18 -22.05 -16.50
N ASN A 219 -10.49 -21.02 -16.99
CA ASN A 219 -9.78 -21.06 -18.27
C ASN A 219 -8.35 -21.61 -18.17
N GLY A 220 -7.87 -22.00 -16.98
CA GLY A 220 -6.49 -22.44 -16.77
C GLY A 220 -5.42 -21.35 -16.96
N SER A 221 -5.81 -20.07 -17.06
CA SER A 221 -4.93 -18.93 -17.36
C SER A 221 -4.43 -18.17 -16.13
N ALA A 222 -4.77 -18.62 -14.90
CA ALA A 222 -4.44 -17.91 -13.66
C ALA A 222 -2.93 -17.62 -13.49
N ASN A 223 -2.04 -18.49 -13.98
CA ASN A 223 -0.59 -18.26 -13.93
C ASN A 223 -0.08 -17.23 -14.96
N LEU A 224 -0.87 -16.94 -16.00
CA LEU A 224 -0.51 -16.01 -17.08
C LEU A 224 -1.05 -14.59 -16.83
N VAL A 225 -2.22 -14.50 -16.20
CA VAL A 225 -2.91 -13.24 -15.91
C VAL A 225 -2.42 -12.66 -14.56
N PRO A 226 -2.12 -11.35 -14.46
CA PRO A 226 -2.22 -10.33 -15.51
C PRO A 226 -1.06 -10.41 -16.51
N PHE A 227 -1.41 -10.25 -17.79
CA PHE A 227 -0.41 -10.06 -18.85
C PHE A 227 0.35 -8.75 -18.60
N LYS A 228 1.64 -8.73 -18.95
CA LYS A 228 2.51 -7.56 -18.78
C LYS A 228 3.24 -7.28 -20.07
N LEU A 229 3.29 -6.00 -20.46
CA LEU A 229 4.16 -5.59 -21.56
C LEU A 229 5.63 -5.90 -21.24
N LYS A 230 6.39 -6.22 -22.28
CA LYS A 230 7.83 -6.47 -22.18
C LYS A 230 8.52 -5.21 -21.63
N LYS A 231 9.24 -5.35 -20.52
CA LYS A 231 9.99 -4.23 -19.93
C LYS A 231 11.12 -3.81 -20.87
N LYS A 232 11.32 -2.49 -21.04
CA LYS A 232 12.51 -1.95 -21.72
C LYS A 232 13.76 -2.31 -20.92
N LYS A 233 14.88 -2.58 -21.60
CA LYS A 233 16.18 -2.79 -20.94
C LYS A 233 16.55 -1.50 -20.19
N LYS A 234 16.87 -1.63 -18.89
CA LYS A 234 17.39 -0.51 -18.12
C LYS A 234 18.85 -0.24 -18.53
N PRO A 235 19.29 1.02 -18.62
CA PRO A 235 20.69 1.32 -18.93
C PRO A 235 21.58 0.87 -17.78
N THR A 236 22.69 0.21 -18.11
CA THR A 236 23.77 -0.08 -17.16
C THR A 236 24.58 1.20 -16.96
N ARG A 237 24.73 1.66 -15.72
CA ARG A 237 25.60 2.78 -15.36
C ARG A 237 26.85 2.25 -14.69
N LYS A 238 28.02 2.74 -15.11
CA LYS A 238 29.31 2.50 -14.45
C LYS A 238 29.67 3.76 -13.66
N GLY A 239 30.31 3.59 -12.52
CA GLY A 239 30.76 4.70 -11.67
C GLY A 239 31.91 4.25 -10.77
N PHE A 240 32.67 5.21 -10.26
CA PHE A 240 33.75 4.98 -9.31
C PHE A 240 33.30 5.38 -7.90
N ILE A 241 33.80 4.67 -6.89
CA ILE A 241 33.65 5.04 -5.49
C ILE A 241 35.05 5.30 -4.96
N TYR A 242 35.29 6.51 -4.46
CA TYR A 242 36.54 6.87 -3.81
C TYR A 242 36.38 6.72 -2.29
N ILE A 243 37.29 5.96 -1.67
CA ILE A 243 37.33 5.78 -0.22
C ILE A 243 38.55 6.56 0.29
N VAL A 244 38.29 7.74 0.85
CA VAL A 244 39.34 8.61 1.41
C VAL A 244 39.29 8.52 2.92
N LYS A 245 40.43 8.14 3.52
CA LYS A 245 40.61 8.00 4.95
C LYS A 245 41.71 8.96 5.40
N ARG A 246 41.41 9.82 6.38
CA ARG A 246 42.37 10.72 7.00
C ARG A 246 43.25 9.95 8.00
N VAL A 247 44.41 10.51 8.36
CA VAL A 247 45.40 9.89 9.27
C VAL A 247 44.76 9.48 10.61
N ASP A 248 43.83 10.30 11.12
CA ASP A 248 43.06 10.05 12.35
C ASP A 248 41.89 9.05 12.18
N GLN A 249 41.87 8.28 11.10
CA GLN A 249 40.86 7.27 10.76
C GLN A 249 39.49 7.82 10.34
N ALA A 250 39.29 9.14 10.24
CA ALA A 250 38.04 9.70 9.74
C ALA A 250 37.86 9.46 8.23
N PHE A 251 36.61 9.27 7.78
CA PHE A 251 36.27 9.11 6.36
C PHE A 251 35.70 10.41 5.77
N LEU A 252 36.08 10.73 4.53
CA LEU A 252 35.45 11.81 3.77
C LEU A 252 34.07 11.37 3.27
N LEU A 253 33.05 12.17 3.56
CA LEU A 253 31.69 11.96 3.11
C LEU A 253 31.18 13.20 2.38
N GLU A 254 30.44 12.99 1.29
CA GLU A 254 29.77 14.06 0.55
C GLU A 254 28.25 13.90 0.71
N ARG A 255 27.57 14.98 1.10
CA ARG A 255 26.10 15.01 1.12
C ARG A 255 25.60 15.19 -0.31
N ARG A 256 24.86 14.20 -0.82
CA ARG A 256 24.22 14.30 -2.14
C ARG A 256 23.32 15.55 -2.22
N PRO A 257 23.24 16.20 -3.40
CA PRO A 257 22.28 17.28 -3.62
C PRO A 257 20.84 16.85 -3.33
N ALA A 258 19.97 17.82 -2.98
CA ALA A 258 18.57 17.54 -2.65
C ALA A 258 17.75 16.96 -3.83
N LYS A 259 18.20 17.18 -5.08
CA LYS A 259 17.64 16.64 -6.32
C LYS A 259 18.75 15.93 -7.10
N GLY A 260 18.51 14.68 -7.52
CA GLY A 260 19.48 13.89 -8.30
C GLY A 260 19.46 12.40 -8.02
#